data_AF-A0A1Q4UY59-F1
#
_entry.id   AF-A0A1Q4UY59-F1
#
_cell.length_a   1.000
_cell.length_b   1.000
_cell.length_c   1.000
_cell.angle_alpha   90.00
_cell.angle_beta   90.00
_cell.angle_gamma   90.00
#
_symmetry.space_group_name_H-M   'P 1'
#
loop_
_entity.id
_entity.type
_entity.pdbx_description
1 polymer ?
#
loop_
_entity_poly.entity_id
_entity_poly.type
_entity_poly.pdbx_seq_one_letter_code
_entity_poly.pdbx_strand_id
1 'polypeptide(L)'
;MSDYKRLQGSVSEDQLTDHDVRALLRAHQDGGPISHLFETGEINDDTFPALSQAAERLTEQGDHEGAETLCDAISYAAAAGDRPPVAGWPTR
;
A
#
# COMPACT_ATOMS: atom_id res chain seq x y z
N MET A 1 7.91 -8.94 -43.85
CA MET A 1 8.68 -9.23 -42.62
C MET A 1 8.25 -8.17 -41.61
N SER A 2 7.22 -8.49 -40.83
CA SER A 2 6.52 -7.53 -39.98
C SER A 2 7.34 -7.15 -38.76
N ASP A 3 7.52 -5.85 -38.58
CA ASP A 3 8.11 -5.20 -37.41
C ASP A 3 7.22 -5.35 -36.16
N TYR A 4 7.28 -6.51 -35.51
CA TYR A 4 6.62 -6.76 -34.22
C TYR A 4 7.41 -6.24 -32.99
N LYS A 5 8.40 -5.36 -33.17
CA LYS A 5 9.31 -4.94 -32.09
C LYS A 5 9.11 -3.48 -31.69
N ARG A 6 7.89 -3.09 -31.35
CA ARG A 6 7.60 -1.82 -30.67
C ARG A 6 6.31 -1.83 -29.84
N LEU A 7 6.12 -2.86 -29.01
CA LEU A 7 5.09 -2.90 -27.97
C LEU A 7 5.67 -3.46 -26.66
N GLN A 8 6.72 -2.82 -26.16
CA GLN A 8 7.14 -2.93 -24.76
C GLN A 8 7.51 -1.51 -24.27
N GLY A 9 6.85 -0.92 -23.30
CA GLY A 9 5.64 -1.32 -22.60
C GLY A 9 4.94 -0.05 -22.11
N SER A 10 3.66 0.07 -22.40
CA SER A 10 2.76 0.90 -21.62
C SER A 10 2.49 0.15 -20.32
N VAL A 11 3.41 0.23 -19.36
CA VAL A 11 3.09 -0.09 -17.97
C VAL A 11 2.60 1.21 -17.37
N SER A 12 1.31 1.47 -17.50
CA SER A 12 0.64 2.60 -16.87
C SER A 12 -0.81 2.18 -16.66
N GLU A 13 -1.07 1.47 -15.57
CA GLU A 13 -2.42 1.24 -15.03
C GLU A 13 -2.23 0.79 -13.56
N ASP A 14 -2.41 1.75 -12.64
CA ASP A 14 -2.55 1.61 -11.17
C ASP A 14 -1.42 0.95 -10.35
N GLN A 15 -0.18 1.43 -10.51
CA GLN A 15 0.82 1.18 -9.47
C GLN A 15 0.70 2.28 -8.40
N LEU A 16 0.16 1.92 -7.23
CA LEU A 16 0.01 2.85 -6.10
C LEU A 16 1.35 3.52 -5.78
N THR A 17 1.34 4.85 -5.71
CA THR A 17 2.53 5.61 -5.31
C THR A 17 2.61 5.72 -3.79
N ASP A 18 3.79 6.08 -3.28
CA ASP A 18 4.00 6.43 -1.87
C ASP A 18 2.97 7.43 -1.34
N HIS A 19 2.58 8.40 -2.18
CA HIS A 19 1.56 9.40 -1.85
C HIS A 19 0.17 8.78 -1.75
N ASP A 20 -0.19 7.90 -2.67
CA ASP A 20 -1.51 7.23 -2.70
C ASP A 20 -1.66 6.33 -1.49
N VAL A 21 -0.65 5.50 -1.19
CA VAL A 21 -0.64 4.64 -0.01
C VAL A 21 -0.78 5.47 1.26
N ARG A 22 -0.04 6.56 1.40
CA ARG A 22 -0.19 7.44 2.57
C ARG A 22 -1.60 8.01 2.67
N ALA A 23 -2.22 8.39 1.55
CA ALA A 23 -3.59 8.90 1.54
C ALA A 23 -4.59 7.83 1.99
N LEU A 24 -4.45 6.59 1.50
CA LEU A 24 -5.27 5.44 1.88
C LEU A 24 -5.15 5.14 3.39
N LEU A 25 -3.94 5.09 3.92
CA LEU A 25 -3.70 4.78 5.34
C LEU A 25 -4.14 5.87 6.31
N ARG A 26 -4.45 7.08 5.82
CA ARG A 26 -4.84 8.22 6.67
C ARG A 26 -6.05 7.92 7.55
N ALA A 27 -6.99 7.10 7.06
CA ALA A 27 -8.21 6.70 7.79
C ALA A 27 -7.99 5.53 8.77
N HIS A 28 -6.86 4.81 8.66
CA HIS A 28 -6.61 3.55 9.36
C HIS A 28 -5.48 3.65 10.39
N GLN A 29 -5.25 4.86 10.93
CA GLN A 29 -4.24 5.10 11.96
C GLN A 29 -4.70 4.48 13.29
N ASP A 30 -4.11 3.35 13.65
CA ASP A 30 -4.42 2.57 14.85
C ASP A 30 -3.35 2.70 15.96
N GLY A 31 -2.30 3.50 15.71
CA GLY A 31 -1.14 3.63 16.60
C GLY A 31 -0.17 2.45 16.52
N GLY A 32 -0.41 1.50 15.62
CA GLY A 32 0.40 0.31 15.39
C GLY A 32 1.23 0.39 14.11
N PRO A 33 1.59 -0.77 13.51
CA PRO A 33 2.42 -0.83 12.31
C PRO A 33 1.83 -0.07 11.10
N ILE A 34 0.50 0.06 11.02
CA ILE A 34 -0.17 0.83 9.96
C ILE A 34 0.10 2.33 10.14
N SER A 35 0.00 2.84 11.38
CA SER A 35 0.42 4.21 11.70
C SER A 35 1.91 4.43 11.43
N HIS A 36 2.76 3.46 11.73
CA HIS A 36 4.21 3.55 11.48
C HIS A 36 4.52 3.64 9.98
N LEU A 37 3.88 2.79 9.15
CA LEU A 37 3.96 2.87 7.69
C LEU A 37 3.42 4.22 7.18
N PHE A 38 2.28 4.68 7.71
CA PHE A 38 1.74 5.99 7.38
C PHE A 38 2.73 7.12 7.68
N GLU A 39 3.41 7.09 8.83
CA GLU A 39 4.31 8.16 9.28
C GLU A 39 5.66 8.17 8.57
N THR A 40 6.25 6.99 8.34
CA THR A 40 7.66 6.86 7.96
C THR A 40 7.88 6.23 6.59
N GLY A 41 6.89 5.52 6.05
CA GLY A 41 7.04 4.71 4.84
C GLY A 41 7.80 3.41 5.07
N GLU A 42 8.16 3.08 6.30
CA GLU A 42 8.83 1.82 6.62
C GLU A 42 7.87 0.65 6.41
N ILE A 43 8.38 -0.41 5.77
CA ILE A 43 7.70 -1.69 5.60
C ILE A 43 8.62 -2.73 6.21
N ASN A 44 8.11 -3.48 7.18
CA ASN A 44 8.83 -4.54 7.88
C ASN A 44 7.91 -5.76 8.07
N ASP A 45 8.43 -6.80 8.71
CA ASP A 45 7.71 -8.08 8.91
C ASP A 45 6.37 -7.92 9.64
N ASP A 46 6.18 -6.88 10.45
CA ASP A 46 4.94 -6.61 11.19
C ASP A 46 3.89 -5.86 10.35
N THR A 47 4.31 -5.28 9.22
CA THR A 47 3.45 -4.43 8.38
C THR A 47 2.36 -5.25 7.70
N PHE A 48 2.70 -6.39 7.10
CA PHE A 48 1.73 -7.25 6.41
C PHE A 48 0.67 -7.83 7.35
N PRO A 49 1.03 -8.49 8.47
CA PRO A 49 0.04 -9.03 9.40
C PRO A 49 -0.88 -7.94 9.94
N ALA A 50 -0.38 -6.73 10.19
CA ALA A 50 -1.20 -5.62 10.68
C ALA A 50 -2.23 -5.17 9.63
N LEU A 51 -1.81 -4.95 8.38
CA LEU A 51 -2.71 -4.59 7.29
C LEU A 51 -3.78 -5.68 7.03
N SER A 52 -3.38 -6.96 7.00
CA SER A 52 -4.33 -8.07 6.79
C SER A 52 -5.37 -8.16 7.91
N GLN A 53 -4.93 -8.09 9.18
CA GLN A 53 -5.86 -8.13 10.33
C GLN A 53 -6.82 -6.92 10.33
N ALA A 54 -6.34 -5.75 9.90
CA ALA A 54 -7.20 -4.57 9.79
C ALA A 54 -8.22 -4.72 8.64
N ALA A 55 -7.82 -5.26 7.49
CA ALA A 55 -8.72 -5.52 6.36
C ALA A 55 -9.81 -6.54 6.71
N GLU A 56 -9.44 -7.63 7.40
CA GLU A 56 -10.39 -8.64 7.90
C GLU A 56 -11.40 -8.02 8.86
N ARG A 57 -10.94 -7.20 9.81
CA ARG A 57 -11.81 -6.53 10.77
C ARG A 57 -12.80 -5.57 10.10
N LEU A 58 -12.38 -4.83 9.07
CA LEU A 58 -13.27 -3.94 8.32
C LEU A 58 -14.31 -4.73 7.54
N THR A 59 -13.91 -5.86 6.93
CA THR A 59 -14.84 -6.80 6.29
C THR A 59 -15.89 -7.32 7.28
N GLU A 60 -15.48 -7.74 8.48
CA GLU A 60 -16.39 -8.20 9.54
C GLU A 60 -17.37 -7.12 10.00
N GLN A 61 -16.95 -5.84 9.97
CA GLN A 61 -17.79 -4.69 10.30
C GLN A 61 -18.71 -4.27 9.14
N GLY A 62 -18.56 -4.88 7.97
CA GLY A 62 -19.28 -4.54 6.75
C GLY A 62 -18.71 -3.35 5.98
N ASP A 63 -17.57 -2.81 6.41
CA ASP A 63 -16.84 -1.76 5.70
C ASP A 63 -15.92 -2.38 4.63
N HIS A 64 -16.56 -2.80 3.54
CA HIS A 64 -15.87 -3.44 2.43
C HIS A 64 -14.96 -2.47 1.68
N GLU A 65 -15.31 -1.18 1.62
CA GLU A 65 -14.49 -0.16 0.93
C GLU A 65 -13.18 0.11 1.69
N GLY A 66 -13.25 0.20 3.02
CA GLY A 66 -12.06 0.28 3.87
C GLY A 66 -11.21 -0.98 3.80
N ALA A 67 -11.83 -2.17 3.71
CA ALA A 67 -11.10 -3.42 3.57
C ALA A 67 -10.34 -3.50 2.24
N GLU A 68 -10.97 -3.15 1.12
CA GLU A 68 -10.32 -3.11 -0.20
C GLU A 68 -9.16 -2.10 -0.22
N THR A 69 -9.35 -0.94 0.42
CA THR A 69 -8.29 0.06 0.59
C THR A 69 -7.04 -0.52 1.30
N LEU A 70 -7.24 -1.39 2.28
CA LEU A 70 -6.11 -2.06 2.95
C LEU A 70 -5.52 -3.20 2.11
N CYS A 71 -6.32 -3.90 1.30
CA CYS A 71 -5.84 -4.87 0.32
C CYS A 71 -4.92 -4.22 -0.73
N ASP A 72 -5.25 -3.00 -1.14
CA ASP A 72 -4.43 -2.17 -2.01
C ASP A 72 -3.07 -1.83 -1.36
N ALA A 73 -3.08 -1.42 -0.08
CA ALA A 73 -1.85 -1.18 0.68
C ALA A 73 -1.01 -2.46 0.87
N ILE A 74 -1.63 -3.62 1.06
CA ILE A 74 -0.96 -4.93 1.12
C ILE A 74 -0.27 -5.24 -0.21
N SER A 75 -0.94 -5.00 -1.33
CA SER A 75 -0.39 -5.23 -2.66
C SER A 75 0.81 -4.33 -2.95
N TYR A 76 0.72 -3.06 -2.52
CA TYR A 76 1.86 -2.15 -2.55
C TYR A 76 3.03 -2.65 -1.69
N ALA A 77 2.77 -3.05 -0.44
CA ALA A 77 3.81 -3.55 0.44
C ALA A 77 4.48 -4.82 -0.13
N ALA A 78 3.70 -5.70 -0.75
CA ALA A 78 4.19 -6.91 -1.44
C ALA A 78 5.14 -6.57 -2.59
N ALA A 79 4.80 -5.52 -3.35
CA ALA A 79 5.63 -5.06 -4.45
C ALA A 79 6.91 -4.35 -3.97
N ALA A 80 6.83 -3.58 -2.89
CA ALA A 80 7.95 -2.83 -2.33
C ALA A 80 8.95 -3.72 -1.56
N GLY A 81 8.46 -4.74 -0.85
CA GLY A 81 9.25 -5.56 0.06
C GLY A 81 9.66 -4.84 1.36
N ASP A 82 10.53 -5.49 2.13
CA ASP A 82 11.14 -4.89 3.34
C ASP A 82 11.89 -3.61 2.96
N ARG A 83 11.50 -2.50 3.56
CA ARG A 83 11.94 -1.16 3.19
C ARG A 83 12.14 -0.30 4.44
N PRO A 84 13.32 0.31 4.62
CA PRO A 84 13.55 1.25 5.71
C PRO A 84 12.71 2.53 5.55
N PRO A 85 12.63 3.39 6.58
CA PRO A 85 11.97 4.68 6.49
C PRO A 85 12.39 5.49 5.24
N VAL A 86 11.40 6.07 4.56
CA VAL A 86 11.63 6.85 3.33
C VAL A 86 11.82 8.32 3.69
N ALA A 87 12.98 8.87 3.35
CA ALA A 87 13.23 10.30 3.53
C ALA A 87 12.30 11.13 2.62
N GLY A 88 11.51 12.03 3.22
CA GLY A 88 10.48 12.76 2.47
C GLY A 88 9.19 11.96 2.24
N TRP A 89 9.00 10.84 2.94
CA TRP A 89 7.73 10.12 2.99
C TRP A 89 6.59 11.09 3.28
N PRO A 90 5.48 11.04 2.52
CA PRO A 90 4.89 12.25 1.99
C PRO A 90 4.57 13.23 3.12
N THR A 91 5.34 14.31 3.21
CA THR A 91 5.22 15.26 4.31
C THR A 91 3.82 15.86 4.34
N ARG A 92 3.24 15.88 5.54
CA ARG A 92 1.86 16.28 5.86
C ARG A 92 1.47 17.66 5.34
#